data_AF-A0AB94IHP6-F1
#
_entry.id   AF-A0AB94IHP6-F1
#
_cell.length_a   1.000
_cell.length_b   1.000
_cell.length_c   1.000
_cell.angle_alpha   90.00
_cell.angle_beta   90.00
_cell.angle_gamma   90.00
#
_symmetry.space_group_name_H-M   'P 1'
#
loop_
_entity.id
_entity.type
_entity.pdbx_description
1 polymer ?
#
loop_
_entity_poly.entity_id
_entity_poly.type
_entity_poly.pdbx_seq_one_letter_code
_entity_poly.pdbx_strand_id
1 'polypeptide(L)' 'MNCGEIADTGQAIKSVTGKEPAIIRTPYGDTNADVAAISKQEGYSIFLSISIIRL' A
#
# COMPACT_ATOMS: atom_id res chain seq x y z
N MET A 1 -11.59 -6.36 -9.43
CA MET A 1 -10.14 -6.63 -9.32
C MET A 1 -9.92 -7.59 -8.17
N ASN A 2 -9.14 -8.65 -8.38
CA ASN A 2 -8.86 -9.66 -7.36
C ASN A 2 -7.80 -9.10 -6.40
N CYS A 3 -8.08 -9.12 -5.10
CA CYS A 3 -7.43 -8.37 -4.03
C CYS A 3 -6.04 -8.92 -3.59
N GLY A 4 -5.39 -9.73 -4.43
CA GLY A 4 -4.23 -10.56 -4.02
C GLY A 4 -2.97 -9.78 -3.71
N GLU A 5 -2.58 -8.81 -4.54
CA GLU A 5 -1.23 -8.23 -4.48
C GLU A 5 -0.89 -7.57 -3.13
N ILE A 6 -1.81 -6.78 -2.57
CA ILE A 6 -1.59 -6.09 -1.28
C ILE A 6 -1.57 -7.08 -0.11
N ALA A 7 -2.49 -8.05 -0.11
CA ALA A 7 -2.59 -9.06 0.94
C ALA A 7 -1.39 -10.02 0.91
N ASP A 8 -1.04 -10.54 -0.27
CA ASP A 8 0.07 -11.46 -0.49
C ASP A 8 1.41 -10.81 -0.11
N THR A 9 1.60 -9.54 -0.49
CA THR A 9 2.79 -8.76 -0.12
C THR A 9 2.86 -8.53 1.38
N GLY A 10 1.72 -8.24 2.03
CA GLY A 10 1.65 -8.09 3.48
C GLY A 10 2.09 -9.33 4.24
N GLN A 11 1.57 -10.50 3.82
CA GLN A 11 1.96 -11.78 4.38
C GLN A 11 3.44 -12.10 4.13
N ALA A 12 3.95 -11.81 2.93
CA ALA A 12 5.36 -12.01 2.61
C ALA A 12 6.28 -11.17 3.51
N ILE A 13 5.97 -9.88 3.71
CA ILE A 13 6.75 -9.00 4.59
C ILE A 13 6.70 -9.50 6.03
N LYS A 14 5.51 -9.88 6.53
CA LYS A 14 5.33 -10.41 7.89
C LYS A 14 6.10 -11.71 8.11
N SER A 15 6.08 -12.61 7.12
CA SER A 15 6.80 -13.89 7.17
C SER A 15 8.32 -13.69 7.30
N VAL A 16 8.89 -12.72 6.59
CA VAL A 16 10.34 -12.46 6.62
C VAL A 16 10.77 -11.60 7.82
N THR A 17 9.96 -10.60 8.19
CA THR A 17 10.37 -9.59 9.17
C THR A 17 9.76 -9.77 10.56
N GLY A 18 8.73 -10.61 10.69
CA GLY A 18 7.90 -10.75 11.89
C GLY A 18 7.02 -9.52 12.18
N LYS A 19 6.99 -8.53 11.27
CA LYS A 19 6.29 -7.25 11.48
C LYS A 19 5.17 -7.06 10.47
N GLU A 20 4.07 -6.50 10.94
CA GLU A 20 2.96 -6.12 10.10
C GLU A 20 3.26 -4.78 9.42
N PRO A 21 3.30 -4.71 8.09
CA PRO A 21 3.51 -3.45 7.39
C PRO A 21 2.27 -2.54 7.56
N ALA A 22 2.51 -1.27 7.88
CA ALA A 22 1.44 -0.30 8.19
C ALA A 22 1.24 0.76 7.09
N ILE A 23 2.17 0.85 6.13
CA ILE A 23 2.20 1.91 5.13
C ILE A 23 2.37 1.31 3.74
N ILE A 24 1.50 1.73 2.81
CA ILE A 24 1.66 1.46 1.38
C ILE A 24 2.10 2.75 0.69
N ARG A 25 3.14 2.64 -0.12
CA ARG A 25 3.50 3.64 -1.12
C ARG A 25 3.08 3.08 -2.47
N THR A 26 2.13 3.74 -3.11
CA THR A 26 1.71 3.30 -4.44
C THR A 26 2.79 3.63 -5.46
N PRO A 27 2.99 2.78 -6.49
CA PRO A 27 3.89 3.09 -7.60
C PRO A 27 3.54 4.46 -8.20
N TYR A 28 4.57 5.27 -8.47
CA TYR A 28 4.42 6.64 -8.99
C TYR A 28 3.59 7.59 -8.11
N GLY A 29 3.14 7.15 -6.93
CA GLY A 29 2.16 7.83 -6.08
C GLY A 29 0.76 7.91 -6.69
N ASP A 30 0.45 7.15 -7.74
CA ASP A 30 -0.90 7.10 -8.27
C ASP A 30 -1.82 6.38 -7.28
N THR A 31 -2.95 6.98 -6.95
CA THR A 31 -3.96 6.39 -6.06
C THR A 31 -5.34 6.65 -6.65
N ASN A 32 -6.21 5.63 -6.63
CA ASN A 32 -7.62 5.76 -6.97
C ASN A 32 -8.49 5.26 -5.82
N ALA A 33 -9.82 5.38 -5.97
CA ALA A 33 -10.77 4.99 -4.93
C ALA A 33 -10.67 3.49 -4.56
N ASP A 34 -10.41 2.62 -5.54
CA ASP A 34 -10.31 1.18 -5.33
C ASP A 34 -9.06 0.80 -4.51
N VAL A 35 -7.90 1.37 -4.88
CA VAL A 35 -6.64 1.18 -4.13
C VAL A 35 -6.78 1.73 -2.71
N ALA A 36 -7.48 2.85 -2.53
CA ALA A 36 -7.78 3.40 -1.21
C ALA A 36 -8.68 2.49 -0.36
N ALA A 37 -9.74 1.95 -0.96
CA ALA A 37 -10.64 1.02 -0.30
C ALA A 37 -9.92 -0.27 0.13
N ILE A 38 -9.15 -0.86 -0.80
CA ILE A 38 -8.40 -2.11 -0.55
C ILE A 38 -7.32 -1.89 0.51
N SER A 39 -6.52 -0.83 0.39
CA SER A 39 -5.46 -0.55 1.38
C SER A 39 -6.04 -0.40 2.79
N LYS A 40 -7.19 0.28 2.92
CA LYS A 40 -7.86 0.45 4.21
C LYS A 40 -8.44 -0.88 4.73
N GLN A 41 -9.02 -1.71 3.87
CA GLN A 41 -9.52 -3.03 4.24
C GLN A 41 -8.40 -3.91 4.81
N GLU A 42 -7.23 -3.85 4.20
CA GLU A 42 -6.06 -4.64 4.58
C GLU A 42 -5.24 -3.98 5.72
N GLY A 43 -5.73 -2.89 6.32
CA GLY A 43 -5.11 -2.26 7.50
C GLY A 43 -3.96 -1.30 7.21
N TYR A 44 -3.75 -0.92 5.95
CA TYR A 44 -2.68 -0.02 5.53
C TYR A 44 -3.11 1.43 5.46
N SER A 45 -2.18 2.30 5.84
CA SER A 45 -2.24 3.74 5.54
C SER A 45 -1.55 4.01 4.19
N ILE A 46 -2.20 4.75 3.30
CA ILE A 46 -1.58 5.15 2.03
C ILE A 46 -0.72 6.39 2.25
N PHE A 47 0.53 6.32 1.80
CA PHE A 47 1.44 7.45 1.75
C PHE A 47 1.59 7.94 0.30
N LEU A 48 1.08 9.16 0.05
CA LEU A 48 1.18 9.83 -1.24
C LEU A 48 2.46 10.66 -1.30
N SER A 49 3.44 10.27 -2.13
CA SER A 49 4.77 10.90 -2.18
C SER A 49 5.02 11.87 -3.34
N ILE A 50 4.12 12.01 -4.31
CA ILE A 50 4.23 13.01 -5.38
C ILE A 50 3.56 14.32 -4.96
N SER A 51 4.27 15.10 -4.14
CA SER A 51 3.98 16.52 -3.94
C SER A 51 5.24 17.38 -3.77
N ILE A 52 6.43 16.84 -4.06
CA ILE A 52 7.72 17.48 -3.73
C ILE A 52 8.68 17.62 -4.91
N ILE A 53 8.17 17.77 -6.14
CA ILE A 53 8.96 18.39 -7.22
C ILE A 53 8.15 19.59 -7.71
N ARG A 54 8.29 20.72 -7.00
CA ARG A 54 8.09 22.02 -7.63
C ARG A 54 9.35 22.30 -8.44
N LEU A 55 9.26 22.11 -9.76
CA LEU A 55 10.21 22.67 -10.74
C LEU A 55 9.97 24.18 -10.86
#